data_AF-A0A553FE40-F1
#
_entry.id   AF-A0A553FE40-F1
#
_cell.length_a   1.000
_cell.length_b   1.000
_cell.length_c   1.000
_cell.angle_alpha   90.00
_cell.angle_beta   90.00
_cell.angle_gamma   90.00
#
_symmetry.space_group_name_H-M   'P 1'
#
loop_
_entity.id
_entity.type
_entity.pdbx_description
1 polymer ?
#
loop_
_entity_poly.entity_id
_entity_poly.type
_entity_poly.pdbx_seq_one_letter_code
_entity_poly.pdbx_strand_id
1 'polypeptide(L)'
;MRIILLLLLFVGHFGQSQELIEPLELSKQIFSKTKFKQLKKYTTGEYQSNKNHPNGTDLSSTIELEFELLTKLEDISVVALTLVDSTGIPVTDVYLHFKFEDQIWKLAAFRGLAMTGLIEQVVQMYDSLNEQQIDSLINQENSRFKNRKEFDFELMNSKLTLASDRELIEHFITNQEKFQVLVNEVNQDRPEFNPMRRTPLGENQKQLRQELLISHITDGAYSCEDCMELTIGGMVDNTVGYLYLTDLDQVPKMNPNRYIMVRQIASNWYLFKTT
;
A
#
# COMPACT_ATOMS: atom_id res chain seq x y z
N MET A 1 18.72 -68.75 -40.13
CA MET A 1 17.78 -68.05 -39.23
C MET A 1 18.50 -66.82 -38.68
N ARG A 2 18.21 -65.63 -39.20
CA ARG A 2 18.86 -64.37 -38.81
C ARG A 2 18.00 -63.70 -37.73
N ILE A 3 18.55 -63.48 -36.55
CA ILE A 3 17.92 -62.67 -35.49
C ILE A 3 18.47 -61.26 -35.62
N ILE A 4 17.62 -60.31 -35.99
CA ILE A 4 17.90 -58.88 -36.01
C ILE A 4 17.50 -58.33 -34.64
N LEU A 5 18.47 -57.84 -33.88
CA LEU A 5 18.24 -57.14 -32.61
C LEU A 5 18.01 -55.66 -32.92
N LEU A 6 16.77 -55.18 -32.78
CA LEU A 6 16.43 -53.77 -32.88
C LEU A 6 16.59 -53.11 -31.50
N LEU A 7 17.67 -52.35 -31.32
CA LEU A 7 17.82 -51.42 -30.19
C LEU A 7 16.96 -50.17 -30.46
N LEU A 8 15.85 -50.04 -29.73
CA LEU A 8 15.05 -48.82 -29.65
C LEU A 8 15.74 -47.83 -28.71
N LEU A 9 16.41 -46.83 -29.28
CA LEU A 9 16.87 -45.65 -28.57
C LEU A 9 15.67 -44.75 -28.25
N PHE A 10 15.14 -44.86 -27.03
CA PHE A 10 14.27 -43.84 -26.45
C PHE A 10 15.12 -42.59 -26.16
N VAL A 11 15.17 -41.66 -27.10
CA VAL A 11 15.63 -40.29 -26.84
C VAL A 11 14.50 -39.59 -26.10
N GLY A 12 14.53 -39.69 -24.77
CA GLY A 12 13.69 -38.87 -23.90
C GLY A 12 13.99 -37.40 -24.17
N HIS A 13 13.10 -36.73 -24.90
CA HIS A 13 13.03 -35.28 -24.87
C HIS A 13 12.61 -34.89 -23.46
N PHE A 14 13.59 -34.70 -22.57
CA PHE A 14 13.41 -33.82 -21.42
C PHE A 14 13.13 -32.44 -22.02
N GLY A 15 11.85 -32.14 -22.26
CA GLY A 15 11.41 -30.77 -22.39
C GLY A 15 11.89 -30.06 -21.14
N GLN A 16 12.81 -29.11 -21.30
CA GLN A 16 13.12 -28.16 -20.24
C GLN A 16 11.78 -27.47 -19.93
N SER A 17 11.07 -27.93 -18.89
CA SER A 17 10.00 -27.12 -18.34
C SER A 17 10.67 -25.85 -17.86
N GLN A 18 10.40 -24.75 -18.56
CA GLN A 18 10.94 -23.47 -18.16
C GLN A 18 10.47 -23.24 -16.74
N GLU A 19 11.41 -23.17 -15.79
CA GLU A 19 11.09 -23.04 -14.38
C GLU A 19 10.22 -21.79 -14.20
N LEU A 20 9.05 -21.97 -13.59
CA LEU A 20 8.11 -20.87 -13.36
C LEU A 20 8.77 -19.89 -12.37
N ILE A 21 9.03 -18.68 -12.84
CA ILE A 21 9.58 -17.63 -11.98
C ILE A 21 8.42 -17.05 -11.15
N GLU A 22 8.52 -17.20 -9.84
CA GLU A 22 7.53 -16.70 -8.89
C GLU A 22 7.58 -15.16 -8.76
N PRO A 23 6.46 -14.49 -8.41
CA PRO A 23 6.36 -13.02 -8.38
C PRO A 23 7.46 -12.32 -7.59
N LEU A 24 7.81 -12.84 -6.40
CA LEU A 24 8.86 -12.26 -5.56
C LEU A 24 10.23 -12.29 -6.25
N GLU A 25 10.60 -13.42 -6.85
CA GLU A 25 11.88 -13.56 -7.56
C GLU A 25 11.87 -12.79 -8.89
N LEU A 26 10.72 -12.74 -9.56
CA LEU A 26 10.55 -11.94 -10.77
C LEU A 26 10.71 -10.44 -10.47
N SER A 27 10.15 -9.94 -9.36
CA SER A 27 10.37 -8.57 -8.90
C SER A 27 11.85 -8.26 -8.72
N LYS A 28 12.59 -9.13 -8.03
CA LYS A 28 14.05 -8.95 -7.85
C LYS A 28 14.80 -8.88 -9.18
N GLN A 29 14.40 -9.67 -10.18
CA GLN A 29 15.01 -9.64 -11.52
C GLN A 29 14.66 -8.36 -12.29
N ILE A 30 13.38 -7.96 -12.31
CA ILE A 30 12.89 -6.75 -13.00
C ILE A 30 13.54 -5.49 -12.42
N PHE A 31 13.66 -5.43 -11.09
CA PHE A 31 14.19 -4.28 -10.37
C PHE A 31 15.68 -4.42 -10.02
N SER A 32 16.38 -5.43 -10.55
CA SER A 32 17.83 -5.53 -10.41
C SER A 32 18.51 -4.34 -11.08
N LYS A 33 19.68 -3.93 -10.58
CA LYS A 33 20.50 -2.87 -11.19
C LYS A 33 20.99 -3.22 -12.61
N THR A 34 20.85 -4.47 -13.02
CA THR A 34 21.22 -4.95 -14.35
C THR A 34 20.00 -5.08 -15.26
N LYS A 35 20.19 -4.84 -16.55
CA LYS A 35 19.10 -4.97 -17.52
C LYS A 35 18.54 -6.40 -17.58
N PHE A 36 17.27 -6.56 -17.23
CA PHE A 36 16.56 -7.83 -17.40
C PHE A 36 16.18 -8.06 -18.87
N LYS A 37 16.92 -8.91 -19.58
CA LYS A 37 16.77 -9.11 -21.04
C LYS A 37 15.38 -9.61 -21.46
N GLN A 38 14.70 -10.35 -20.58
CA GLN A 38 13.39 -10.95 -20.85
C GLN A 38 12.22 -10.09 -20.36
N LEU A 39 12.45 -8.82 -19.96
CA LEU A 39 11.45 -7.96 -19.34
C LEU A 39 10.10 -7.97 -20.08
N LYS A 40 10.10 -7.78 -21.41
CA LYS A 40 8.87 -7.77 -22.22
C LYS A 40 8.03 -9.05 -22.15
N LYS A 41 8.65 -10.20 -21.85
CA LYS A 41 7.96 -11.49 -21.70
C LYS A 41 7.19 -11.55 -20.38
N TYR A 42 7.72 -10.91 -19.34
CA TYR A 42 7.25 -10.97 -17.97
C TYR A 42 6.46 -9.72 -17.55
N THR A 43 5.96 -8.96 -18.52
CA THR A 43 5.16 -7.76 -18.30
C THR A 43 3.91 -7.79 -19.16
N THR A 44 2.84 -7.16 -18.67
CA THR A 44 1.54 -7.08 -19.35
C THR A 44 0.84 -5.77 -18.95
N GLY A 45 -0.35 -5.53 -19.50
CA GLY A 45 -1.25 -4.46 -19.06
C GLY A 45 -0.65 -3.06 -19.12
N GLU A 46 -0.92 -2.27 -18.07
CA GLU A 46 -0.48 -0.88 -17.98
C GLU A 46 1.05 -0.78 -17.88
N TYR A 47 1.69 -1.64 -17.09
CA TYR A 47 3.14 -1.58 -16.92
C TYR A 47 3.87 -1.76 -18.26
N GLN A 48 3.39 -2.68 -19.11
CA GLN A 48 3.91 -2.85 -20.47
C GLN A 48 3.57 -1.64 -21.37
N SER A 49 2.38 -1.06 -21.24
CA SER A 49 1.96 0.15 -21.96
C SER A 49 2.83 1.37 -21.60
N ASN A 50 3.30 1.43 -20.36
CA ASN A 50 4.30 2.39 -19.86
C ASN A 50 5.74 2.01 -20.24
N LYS A 51 5.90 1.23 -21.32
CA LYS A 51 7.17 0.81 -21.89
C LYS A 51 8.05 0.00 -20.90
N ASN A 52 7.45 -0.65 -19.91
CA ASN A 52 8.11 -1.44 -18.87
C ASN A 52 8.96 -0.59 -17.90
N HIS A 53 8.48 0.62 -17.60
CA HIS A 53 9.08 1.52 -16.62
C HIS A 53 8.08 1.82 -15.48
N PRO A 54 8.58 2.08 -14.26
CA PRO A 54 9.98 2.04 -13.87
C PRO A 54 10.52 0.61 -13.71
N ASN A 55 11.81 0.39 -13.93
CA ASN A 55 12.53 -0.85 -13.65
C ASN A 55 13.88 -0.55 -12.97
N GLY A 56 14.66 -1.58 -12.64
CA GLY A 56 15.88 -1.39 -11.85
C GLY A 56 16.97 -0.53 -12.48
N THR A 57 16.91 -0.31 -13.80
CA THR A 57 17.84 0.59 -14.51
C THR A 57 17.48 2.07 -14.39
N ASP A 58 16.28 2.40 -13.92
CA ASP A 58 15.83 3.77 -13.67
C ASP A 58 16.19 4.26 -12.26
N LEU A 59 16.66 3.37 -11.38
CA LEU A 59 16.93 3.65 -9.97
C LEU A 59 18.36 4.12 -9.75
N SER A 60 18.55 5.11 -8.87
CA SER A 60 19.88 5.53 -8.40
C SER A 60 20.67 4.34 -7.84
N SER A 61 22.00 4.35 -8.01
CA SER A 61 22.90 3.35 -7.42
C SER A 61 22.95 3.40 -5.89
N THR A 62 22.48 4.49 -5.29
CA THR A 62 22.43 4.67 -3.83
C THR A 62 21.14 4.13 -3.18
N ILE A 63 20.18 3.69 -4.00
CA ILE A 63 18.90 3.14 -3.51
C ILE A 63 19.02 1.63 -3.40
N GLU A 64 18.79 1.11 -2.20
CA GLU A 64 18.60 -0.31 -1.92
C GLU A 64 17.11 -0.67 -1.99
N LEU A 65 16.82 -1.95 -2.21
CA LEU A 65 15.47 -2.45 -2.43
C LEU A 65 15.14 -3.57 -1.44
N GLU A 66 14.06 -3.41 -0.70
CA GLU A 66 13.46 -4.47 0.12
C GLU A 66 12.21 -5.00 -0.58
N PHE A 67 12.00 -6.32 -0.54
CA PHE A 67 10.87 -6.97 -1.20
C PHE A 67 10.11 -7.87 -0.22
N GLU A 68 8.79 -7.83 -0.29
CA GLU A 68 7.93 -8.69 0.51
C GLU A 68 6.73 -9.17 -0.31
N LEU A 69 6.46 -10.47 -0.27
CA LEU A 69 5.26 -11.04 -0.86
C LEU A 69 4.06 -10.77 0.06
N LEU A 70 3.13 -9.92 -0.37
CA LEU A 70 1.93 -9.60 0.40
C LEU A 70 0.79 -10.59 0.16
N THR A 71 0.64 -11.06 -1.08
CA THR A 71 -0.43 -11.99 -1.45
C THR A 71 -0.01 -12.84 -2.64
N LYS A 72 -0.46 -14.10 -2.63
CA LYS A 72 -0.38 -15.03 -3.75
C LYS A 72 -1.66 -15.85 -3.81
N LEU A 73 -2.50 -15.55 -4.79
CA LEU A 73 -3.67 -16.31 -5.18
C LEU A 73 -3.38 -17.09 -6.47
N GLU A 74 -4.36 -17.78 -7.02
CA GLU A 74 -4.21 -18.58 -8.24
C GLU A 74 -3.83 -17.72 -9.46
N ASP A 75 -4.38 -16.52 -9.57
CA ASP A 75 -4.26 -15.65 -10.74
C ASP A 75 -3.70 -14.25 -10.46
N ILE A 76 -3.58 -13.88 -9.18
CA ILE A 76 -3.13 -12.56 -8.72
C ILE A 76 -2.05 -12.71 -7.65
N SER A 77 -1.02 -11.87 -7.71
CA SER A 77 -0.06 -11.73 -6.63
C SER A 77 0.36 -10.27 -6.47
N VAL A 78 0.68 -9.86 -5.24
CA VAL A 78 1.17 -8.51 -4.94
C VAL A 78 2.45 -8.62 -4.14
N VAL A 79 3.49 -7.92 -4.60
CA VAL A 79 4.78 -7.81 -3.93
C VAL A 79 4.96 -6.35 -3.53
N ALA A 80 5.16 -6.08 -2.24
CA ALA A 80 5.64 -4.80 -1.76
C ALA A 80 7.12 -4.64 -2.11
N LEU A 81 7.47 -3.45 -2.55
CA LEU A 81 8.82 -3.02 -2.85
C LEU A 81 9.06 -1.71 -2.12
N THR A 82 9.96 -1.72 -1.14
CA THR A 82 10.37 -0.52 -0.41
C THR A 82 11.71 -0.05 -0.97
N LEU A 83 11.77 1.21 -1.39
CA LEU A 83 13.01 1.88 -1.80
C LEU A 83 13.64 2.48 -0.55
N VAL A 84 14.89 2.11 -0.29
CA VAL A 84 15.63 2.53 0.91
C VAL A 84 16.84 3.34 0.47
N ASP A 85 17.10 4.47 1.11
CA ASP A 85 18.28 5.27 0.82
C ASP A 85 19.57 4.65 1.40
N SER A 86 20.71 5.29 1.13
CA SER A 86 22.01 4.83 1.60
C SER A 86 22.18 4.83 3.12
N THR A 87 21.26 5.44 3.86
CA THR A 87 21.26 5.49 5.33
C THR A 87 20.35 4.42 5.96
N GLY A 88 19.61 3.67 5.14
CA GLY A 88 18.66 2.67 5.62
C GLY A 88 17.25 3.24 5.87
N ILE A 89 17.00 4.49 5.48
CA ILE A 89 15.70 5.14 5.66
C ILE A 89 14.81 4.84 4.45
N PRO A 90 13.57 4.32 4.67
CA PRO A 90 12.60 4.17 3.60
C PRO A 90 12.29 5.51 2.94
N VAL A 91 12.34 5.54 1.61
CA VAL A 91 12.01 6.72 0.80
C VAL A 91 10.58 6.63 0.27
N THR A 92 10.18 5.44 -0.20
CA THR A 92 8.83 5.21 -0.72
C THR A 92 8.52 3.72 -0.77
N ASP A 93 7.24 3.38 -0.62
CA ASP A 93 6.70 2.05 -0.80
C ASP A 93 5.87 1.97 -2.08
N VAL A 94 6.11 0.93 -2.86
CA VAL A 94 5.38 0.63 -4.09
C VAL A 94 4.93 -0.83 -4.12
N TYR A 95 3.85 -1.09 -4.83
CA TYR A 95 3.16 -2.37 -4.88
C TYR A 95 3.13 -2.88 -6.32
N LEU A 96 3.74 -4.04 -6.52
CA LEU A 96 3.92 -4.69 -7.79
C LEU A 96 2.79 -5.70 -7.96
N HIS A 97 1.83 -5.40 -8.83
CA HIS A 97 0.68 -6.26 -9.08
C HIS A 97 0.95 -7.19 -10.25
N PHE A 98 0.93 -8.49 -9.98
CA PHE A 98 1.15 -9.56 -10.94
C PHE A 98 -0.17 -10.24 -11.32
N LYS A 99 -0.21 -10.71 -12.57
CA LYS A 99 -1.25 -11.62 -13.08
C LYS A 99 -0.62 -12.90 -13.59
N PHE A 100 -1.31 -14.03 -13.40
CA PHE A 100 -0.92 -15.29 -14.00
C PHE A 100 -1.58 -15.42 -15.38
N GLU A 101 -0.78 -15.29 -16.44
CA GLU A 101 -1.22 -15.27 -17.83
C GLU A 101 -0.28 -16.12 -18.69
N ASP A 102 -0.81 -16.93 -19.60
CA ASP A 102 -0.01 -17.82 -20.46
C ASP A 102 0.92 -18.76 -19.68
N GLN A 103 0.45 -19.27 -18.53
CA GLN A 103 1.18 -20.14 -17.62
C GLN A 103 2.46 -19.50 -17.01
N ILE A 104 2.56 -18.17 -17.01
CA ILE A 104 3.63 -17.42 -16.36
C ILE A 104 3.08 -16.23 -15.56
N TRP A 105 3.81 -15.83 -14.52
CA TRP A 105 3.53 -14.57 -13.83
C TRP A 105 4.04 -13.38 -14.65
N LYS A 106 3.21 -12.34 -14.76
CA LYS A 106 3.56 -11.10 -15.45
C LYS A 106 3.25 -9.89 -14.58
N LEU A 107 4.18 -8.94 -14.49
CA LEU A 107 3.97 -7.66 -13.84
C LEU A 107 3.00 -6.82 -14.69
N ALA A 108 1.83 -6.52 -14.13
CA ALA A 108 0.74 -5.84 -14.82
C ALA A 108 0.62 -4.36 -14.44
N ALA A 109 0.95 -4.01 -13.20
CA ALA A 109 0.88 -2.63 -12.70
C ALA A 109 1.92 -2.37 -11.61
N PHE A 110 2.35 -1.11 -11.54
CA PHE A 110 3.23 -0.53 -10.53
C PHE A 110 2.46 0.59 -9.84
N ARG A 111 2.29 0.50 -8.51
CA ARG A 111 1.46 1.44 -7.75
C ARG A 111 2.20 1.96 -6.53
N GLY A 112 1.95 3.20 -6.18
CA GLY A 112 2.26 3.78 -4.88
C GLY A 112 1.10 4.71 -4.52
N LEU A 113 1.12 5.30 -3.33
CA LEU A 113 0.16 6.35 -3.00
C LEU A 113 0.35 7.52 -3.98
N ALA A 114 -0.68 7.84 -4.77
CA ALA A 114 -0.56 8.88 -5.79
C ALA A 114 -1.02 10.25 -5.26
N MET A 115 -0.72 11.30 -6.05
CA MET A 115 -1.13 12.69 -5.77
C MET A 115 -0.58 13.25 -4.44
N THR A 116 0.57 12.75 -3.97
CA THR A 116 1.20 13.15 -2.71
C THR A 116 1.88 14.53 -2.76
N GLY A 117 2.21 15.04 -3.95
CA GLY A 117 3.03 16.25 -4.10
C GLY A 117 2.49 17.52 -3.42
N LEU A 118 1.16 17.67 -3.30
CA LEU A 118 0.58 18.78 -2.54
C LEU A 118 0.72 18.59 -1.02
N ILE A 119 0.61 17.34 -0.54
CA ILE A 119 0.80 17.01 0.88
C ILE A 119 2.28 17.23 1.26
N GLU A 120 3.21 16.83 0.39
CA GLU A 120 4.66 17.06 0.57
C GLU A 120 4.97 18.56 0.69
N GLN A 121 4.39 19.40 -0.17
CA GLN A 121 4.56 20.86 -0.09
C GLN A 121 4.01 21.45 1.20
N VAL A 122 2.85 20.95 1.67
CA VAL A 122 2.26 21.38 2.95
C VAL A 122 3.19 21.02 4.11
N VAL A 123 3.70 19.79 4.16
CA VAL A 123 4.66 19.37 5.20
C VAL A 123 5.91 20.24 5.18
N GLN A 124 6.53 20.44 4.01
CA GLN A 124 7.74 21.26 3.88
C GLN A 124 7.50 22.71 4.36
N MET A 125 6.36 23.30 3.98
CA MET A 125 6.01 24.64 4.40
C MET A 125 5.84 24.72 5.92
N TYR A 126 5.05 23.84 6.51
CA TYR A 126 4.74 23.90 7.94
C TYR A 126 5.92 23.51 8.83
N ASP A 127 6.75 22.54 8.44
CA ASP A 127 7.97 22.18 9.19
C ASP A 127 9.03 23.29 9.19
N SER A 128 8.99 24.19 8.20
CA SER A 128 9.92 25.31 8.13
C SER A 128 9.59 26.46 9.07
N LEU A 129 8.38 26.46 9.65
CA LEU A 129 7.91 27.54 10.51
C LEU A 129 8.45 27.40 11.93
N ASN A 130 8.88 28.52 12.50
CA ASN A 130 9.15 28.60 13.93
C ASN A 130 7.87 28.91 14.74
N GLU A 131 7.97 28.77 16.06
CA GLU A 131 6.88 29.01 17.02
C GLU A 131 6.15 30.35 16.81
N GLN A 132 6.89 31.45 16.62
CA GLN A 132 6.30 32.79 16.43
C GLN A 132 5.52 32.90 15.12
N GLN A 133 6.00 32.24 14.07
CA GLN A 133 5.31 32.19 12.78
C GLN A 133 4.03 31.33 12.85
N ILE A 134 4.08 30.21 13.58
CA ILE A 134 2.90 29.37 13.84
C ILE A 134 1.85 30.18 14.61
N ASP A 135 2.25 30.86 15.69
CA ASP A 135 1.36 31.72 16.47
C ASP A 135 0.76 32.85 15.60
N SER A 136 1.56 33.44 14.73
CA SER A 136 1.09 34.48 13.81
C SER A 136 0.07 33.93 12.82
N LEU A 137 0.27 32.73 12.28
CA LEU A 137 -0.69 32.08 11.38
C LEU A 137 -2.01 31.76 12.07
N ILE A 138 -1.97 31.23 13.29
CA ILE A 138 -3.18 30.86 14.05
C ILE A 138 -4.00 32.10 14.41
N ASN A 139 -3.34 33.22 14.76
CA ASN A 139 -4.02 34.44 15.20
C ASN A 139 -4.54 35.34 14.06
N GLN A 140 -4.39 34.93 12.79
CA GLN A 140 -4.98 35.67 11.66
C GLN A 140 -6.51 35.57 11.65
N GLU A 141 -7.17 36.67 11.27
CA GLU A 141 -8.65 36.76 11.23
C GLU A 141 -9.29 35.67 10.35
N ASN A 142 -8.62 35.28 9.26
CA ASN A 142 -9.05 34.22 8.35
C ASN A 142 -8.15 32.98 8.42
N SER A 143 -7.60 32.68 9.59
CA SER A 143 -6.72 31.53 9.76
C SER A 143 -7.46 30.22 9.43
N ARG A 144 -6.76 29.31 8.76
CA ARG A 144 -7.22 27.92 8.58
C ARG A 144 -7.25 27.16 9.92
N PHE A 145 -6.43 27.56 10.88
CA PHE A 145 -6.26 26.86 12.15
C PHE A 145 -6.81 27.69 13.30
N LYS A 146 -7.67 27.11 14.15
CA LYS A 146 -8.24 27.85 15.29
C LYS A 146 -7.35 27.85 16.52
N ASN A 147 -6.42 26.90 16.58
CA ASN A 147 -5.52 26.71 17.71
C ASN A 147 -4.32 25.85 17.31
N ARG A 148 -3.33 25.78 18.20
CA ARG A 148 -2.11 25.00 18.00
C ARG A 148 -2.37 23.51 17.77
N LYS A 149 -3.35 22.92 18.48
CA LYS A 149 -3.68 21.50 18.33
C LYS A 149 -4.19 21.17 16.92
N GLU A 150 -4.95 22.06 16.28
CA GLU A 150 -5.41 21.88 14.90
C GLU A 150 -4.25 21.97 13.89
N PHE A 151 -3.32 22.92 14.10
CA PHE A 151 -2.11 23.02 13.28
C PHE A 151 -1.23 21.77 13.42
N ASP A 152 -0.94 21.36 14.65
CA ASP A 152 -0.10 20.18 14.93
C ASP A 152 -0.74 18.91 14.37
N PHE A 153 -2.07 18.76 14.50
CA PHE A 153 -2.80 17.64 13.91
C PHE A 153 -2.62 17.60 12.39
N GLU A 154 -2.85 18.70 11.68
CA GLU A 154 -2.73 18.74 10.21
C GLU A 154 -1.30 18.40 9.77
N LEU A 155 -0.28 18.96 10.43
CA LEU A 155 1.12 18.68 10.12
C LEU A 155 1.46 17.21 10.38
N MET A 156 1.15 16.69 11.56
CA MET A 156 1.49 15.31 11.93
C MET A 156 0.70 14.29 11.12
N ASN A 157 -0.57 14.56 10.82
CA ASN A 157 -1.39 13.73 9.94
C ASN A 157 -0.85 13.73 8.51
N SER A 158 -0.41 14.88 7.99
CA SER A 158 0.21 14.98 6.67
C SER A 158 1.53 14.20 6.60
N LYS A 159 2.36 14.29 7.64
CA LYS A 159 3.58 13.46 7.76
C LYS A 159 3.25 11.98 7.78
N LEU A 160 2.27 11.57 8.58
CA LEU A 160 1.88 10.16 8.68
C LEU A 160 1.28 9.66 7.35
N THR A 161 0.57 10.50 6.61
CA THR A 161 0.04 10.17 5.27
C THR A 161 1.15 9.83 4.27
N LEU A 162 2.30 10.50 4.40
CA LEU A 162 3.48 10.29 3.54
C LEU A 162 4.45 9.23 4.08
N ALA A 163 4.19 8.71 5.28
CA ALA A 163 5.10 7.80 5.95
C ALA A 163 5.17 6.44 5.25
N SER A 164 6.29 5.75 5.48
CA SER A 164 6.48 4.39 4.98
C SER A 164 5.53 3.39 5.65
N ASP A 165 5.34 2.23 5.04
CA ASP A 165 4.56 1.13 5.61
C ASP A 165 5.11 0.73 6.99
N ARG A 166 6.44 0.79 7.17
CA ARG A 166 7.10 0.51 8.46
C ARG A 166 6.68 1.50 9.54
N GLU A 167 6.71 2.79 9.24
CA GLU A 167 6.33 3.86 10.17
C GLU A 167 4.83 3.85 10.47
N LEU A 168 3.99 3.55 9.47
CA LEU A 168 2.55 3.37 9.65
C LEU A 168 2.25 2.19 10.60
N ILE A 169 2.93 1.06 10.43
CA ILE A 169 2.83 -0.08 11.33
C ILE A 169 3.30 0.29 12.74
N GLU A 170 4.42 0.99 12.87
CA GLU A 170 4.95 1.43 14.17
C GLU A 170 4.00 2.40 14.89
N HIS A 171 3.42 3.35 14.15
CA HIS A 171 2.39 4.25 14.67
C HIS A 171 1.19 3.46 15.22
N PHE A 172 0.71 2.46 14.48
CA PHE A 172 -0.38 1.61 14.93
C PHE A 172 -0.01 0.84 16.21
N ILE A 173 1.13 0.14 16.21
CA ILE A 173 1.57 -0.70 17.34
C ILE A 173 1.74 0.15 18.61
N THR A 174 2.37 1.32 18.48
CA THR A 174 2.59 2.25 19.60
C THR A 174 1.28 2.75 20.22
N ASN A 175 0.21 2.82 19.42
CA ASN A 175 -1.09 3.34 19.83
C ASN A 175 -2.19 2.26 19.88
N GLN A 176 -1.83 0.98 19.86
CA GLN A 176 -2.77 -0.11 19.62
C GLN A 176 -3.95 -0.13 20.61
N GLU A 177 -3.68 0.13 21.90
CA GLU A 177 -4.73 0.20 22.93
C GLU A 177 -5.73 1.32 22.65
N LYS A 178 -5.24 2.51 22.27
CA LYS A 178 -6.09 3.65 21.93
C LYS A 178 -6.93 3.38 20.67
N PHE A 179 -6.35 2.72 19.66
CA PHE A 179 -7.08 2.26 18.49
C PHE A 179 -8.22 1.30 18.87
N GLN A 180 -7.96 0.37 19.79
CA GLN A 180 -8.98 -0.55 20.26
C GLN A 180 -10.09 0.16 21.04
N VAL A 181 -9.76 1.14 21.88
CA VAL A 181 -10.74 2.00 22.56
C VAL A 181 -11.61 2.73 21.52
N LEU A 182 -10.98 3.37 20.53
CA LEU A 182 -11.69 4.10 19.48
C LEU A 182 -12.69 3.21 18.74
N VAL A 183 -12.27 2.03 18.28
CA VAL A 183 -13.16 1.10 17.57
C VAL A 183 -14.29 0.61 18.46
N ASN A 184 -14.01 0.31 19.73
CA ASN A 184 -15.04 -0.12 20.67
C ASN A 184 -16.10 0.96 20.90
N GLU A 185 -15.69 2.22 21.08
CA GLU A 185 -16.61 3.35 21.24
C GLU A 185 -17.41 3.62 19.97
N VAL A 186 -16.77 3.60 18.80
CA VAL A 186 -17.45 3.80 17.52
C VAL A 186 -18.47 2.69 17.25
N ASN A 187 -18.17 1.44 17.61
CA ASN A 187 -19.08 0.31 17.42
C ASN A 187 -20.34 0.37 18.31
N GLN A 188 -20.30 1.05 19.47
CA GLN A 188 -21.48 1.16 20.35
C GLN A 188 -22.62 1.93 19.70
N ASP A 189 -22.28 2.94 18.89
CA ASP A 189 -23.24 3.83 18.23
C ASP A 189 -23.32 3.56 16.71
N ARG A 190 -22.74 2.46 16.23
CA ARG A 190 -22.64 2.19 14.78
C ARG A 190 -24.03 1.85 14.22
N PRO A 191 -24.50 2.60 13.20
CA PRO A 191 -25.76 2.27 12.53
C PRO A 191 -25.64 0.94 11.78
N GLU A 192 -26.78 0.35 11.43
CA GLU A 192 -26.82 -0.80 10.53
C GLU A 192 -26.14 -0.46 9.20
N PHE A 193 -25.29 -1.35 8.73
CA PHE A 193 -24.52 -1.16 7.51
C PHE A 193 -25.44 -0.92 6.30
N ASN A 194 -25.08 0.05 5.47
CA ASN A 194 -25.78 0.33 4.22
C ASN A 194 -24.83 0.16 3.01
N PRO A 195 -25.00 -0.89 2.18
CA PRO A 195 -24.11 -1.15 1.04
C PRO A 195 -24.17 -0.07 -0.05
N MET A 196 -25.18 0.80 -0.04
CA MET A 196 -25.34 1.87 -1.03
C MET A 196 -24.67 3.18 -0.61
N ARG A 197 -24.23 3.32 0.64
CA ARG A 197 -23.72 4.60 1.15
C ARG A 197 -22.64 4.39 2.20
N ARG A 198 -21.51 5.09 2.02
CA ARG A 198 -20.54 5.31 3.10
C ARG A 198 -21.12 6.27 4.14
N THR A 199 -21.20 5.81 5.36
CA THR A 199 -21.67 6.52 6.55
C THR A 199 -20.45 6.97 7.36
N PRO A 200 -20.28 8.28 7.57
CA PRO A 200 -19.30 8.78 8.51
C PRO A 200 -19.57 8.26 9.93
N LEU A 201 -18.51 7.82 10.61
CA LEU A 201 -18.55 7.29 11.97
C LEU A 201 -17.61 8.07 12.89
N GLY A 202 -17.85 7.95 14.20
CA GLY A 202 -16.92 8.41 15.22
C GLY A 202 -16.87 9.92 15.44
N GLU A 203 -17.88 10.67 14.99
CA GLU A 203 -17.90 12.14 15.14
C GLU A 203 -17.83 12.60 16.59
N ASN A 204 -18.40 11.82 17.50
CA ASN A 204 -18.33 12.07 18.95
C ASN A 204 -16.93 11.80 19.52
N GLN A 205 -16.11 11.00 18.84
CA GLN A 205 -14.76 10.61 19.24
C GLN A 205 -13.67 11.50 18.63
N LYS A 206 -14.01 12.74 18.24
CA LYS A 206 -13.08 13.68 17.58
C LYS A 206 -11.74 13.82 18.29
N GLN A 207 -11.74 13.92 19.62
CA GLN A 207 -10.50 14.06 20.38
C GLN A 207 -9.59 12.84 20.22
N LEU A 208 -10.12 11.64 20.41
CA LEU A 208 -9.34 10.40 20.31
C LEU A 208 -8.87 10.16 18.87
N ARG A 209 -9.70 10.46 17.87
CA ARG A 209 -9.29 10.45 16.46
C ARG A 209 -8.10 11.38 16.20
N GLN A 210 -8.14 12.61 16.73
CA GLN A 210 -7.04 13.57 16.57
C GLN A 210 -5.74 13.08 17.23
N GLU A 211 -5.83 12.47 18.42
CA GLU A 211 -4.66 11.88 19.08
C GLU A 211 -4.05 10.73 18.28
N LEU A 212 -4.87 10.00 17.53
CA LEU A 212 -4.47 8.89 16.67
C LEU A 212 -4.18 9.30 15.22
N LEU A 213 -4.18 10.61 14.93
CA LEU A 213 -3.97 11.15 13.58
C LEU A 213 -4.94 10.57 12.54
N ILE A 214 -6.18 10.24 12.93
CA ILE A 214 -7.24 9.77 12.05
C ILE A 214 -8.11 10.95 11.63
N SER A 215 -8.20 11.20 10.32
CA SER A 215 -9.00 12.30 9.77
C SER A 215 -10.49 12.01 9.84
N HIS A 216 -10.89 10.78 9.49
CA HIS A 216 -12.28 10.34 9.53
C HIS A 216 -12.38 8.82 9.60
N ILE A 217 -13.58 8.34 9.94
CA ILE A 217 -13.91 6.93 10.00
C ILE A 217 -15.17 6.71 9.17
N THR A 218 -15.25 5.63 8.39
CA THR A 218 -16.48 5.24 7.68
C THR A 218 -16.82 3.77 7.87
N ASP A 219 -18.11 3.43 7.76
CA ASP A 219 -18.54 2.04 7.58
C ASP A 219 -18.28 1.59 6.13
N GLY A 220 -17.32 0.71 5.97
CA GLY A 220 -17.07 0.01 4.74
C GLY A 220 -16.54 0.86 3.59
N ALA A 221 -16.29 0.13 2.51
CA ALA A 221 -15.94 0.63 1.20
C ALA A 221 -16.59 -0.29 0.15
N TYR A 222 -16.47 0.06 -1.13
CA TYR A 222 -17.03 -0.71 -2.26
C TYR A 222 -16.64 -2.21 -2.34
N SER A 223 -15.75 -2.69 -1.48
CA SER A 223 -15.26 -4.08 -1.47
C SER A 223 -15.15 -4.68 -0.07
N CYS A 224 -15.81 -4.10 0.92
CA CYS A 224 -15.90 -4.67 2.26
C CYS A 224 -17.16 -4.17 2.98
N GLU A 225 -18.07 -5.10 3.25
CA GLU A 225 -19.42 -4.81 3.72
C GLU A 225 -19.49 -4.56 5.24
N ASP A 226 -18.56 -5.09 6.03
CA ASP A 226 -18.57 -4.85 7.49
C ASP A 226 -17.18 -4.54 8.07
N CYS A 227 -16.45 -3.66 7.40
CA CYS A 227 -15.25 -3.06 7.98
C CYS A 227 -15.48 -1.64 8.45
N MET A 228 -14.61 -1.22 9.35
CA MET A 228 -14.41 0.17 9.71
C MET A 228 -13.14 0.65 9.01
N GLU A 229 -13.27 1.66 8.14
CA GLU A 229 -12.13 2.31 7.50
C GLU A 229 -11.74 3.53 8.34
N LEU A 230 -10.55 3.50 8.93
CA LEU A 230 -9.97 4.60 9.71
C LEU A 230 -8.92 5.29 8.84
N THR A 231 -9.33 6.36 8.15
CA THR A 231 -8.46 7.07 7.20
C THR A 231 -7.52 8.01 7.94
N ILE A 232 -6.22 7.88 7.68
CA ILE A 232 -5.22 8.86 8.11
C ILE A 232 -5.39 10.08 7.21
N GLY A 233 -5.10 9.94 5.92
CA GLY A 233 -5.19 11.04 4.96
C GLY A 233 -5.07 10.56 3.52
N GLY A 234 -4.92 11.51 2.61
CA GLY A 234 -4.89 11.24 1.18
C GLY A 234 -5.50 12.36 0.34
N MET A 235 -5.63 12.10 -0.96
CA MET A 235 -6.17 13.02 -1.94
C MET A 235 -7.15 12.30 -2.88
N VAL A 236 -8.38 12.80 -2.92
CA VAL A 236 -9.47 12.26 -3.75
C VAL A 236 -9.76 10.80 -3.38
N ASP A 237 -9.31 9.84 -4.18
CA ASP A 237 -9.45 8.40 -4.02
C ASP A 237 -8.12 7.70 -3.63
N ASN A 238 -7.04 8.46 -3.48
CA ASN A 238 -5.72 7.98 -3.05
C ASN A 238 -5.58 8.18 -1.55
N THR A 239 -5.91 7.18 -0.75
CA THR A 239 -5.92 7.29 0.71
C THR A 239 -5.08 6.21 1.36
N VAL A 240 -4.68 6.47 2.61
CA VAL A 240 -3.97 5.56 3.49
C VAL A 240 -4.62 5.54 4.86
N GLY A 241 -4.65 4.38 5.49
CA GLY A 241 -5.23 4.24 6.81
C GLY A 241 -5.26 2.80 7.29
N TYR A 242 -6.12 2.54 8.26
CA TYR A 242 -6.30 1.21 8.83
C TYR A 242 -7.71 0.69 8.55
N LEU A 243 -7.84 -0.62 8.34
CA LEU A 243 -9.10 -1.32 8.34
C LEU A 243 -9.20 -2.12 9.64
N TYR A 244 -10.36 -2.06 10.28
CA TYR A 244 -10.76 -3.01 11.31
C TYR A 244 -11.88 -3.90 10.77
N LEU A 245 -11.68 -5.22 10.85
CA LEU A 245 -12.64 -6.22 10.37
C LEU A 245 -12.81 -7.32 11.41
N THR A 246 -14.04 -7.75 11.65
CA THR A 246 -14.35 -8.89 12.53
C THR A 246 -14.46 -10.20 11.75
N ASP A 247 -14.81 -10.12 10.46
CA ASP A 247 -14.87 -11.24 9.52
C ASP A 247 -13.69 -11.20 8.55
N LEU A 248 -12.83 -12.22 8.59
CA LEU A 248 -11.64 -12.31 7.76
C LEU A 248 -11.96 -12.59 6.29
N ASP A 249 -13.16 -13.11 5.99
CA ASP A 249 -13.60 -13.32 4.61
C ASP A 249 -13.97 -12.00 3.92
N GLN A 250 -14.09 -10.91 4.68
CA GLN A 250 -14.38 -9.55 4.21
C GLN A 250 -13.14 -8.71 3.91
N VAL A 251 -11.93 -9.26 4.08
CA VAL A 251 -10.70 -8.53 3.76
C VAL A 251 -10.71 -8.13 2.28
N PRO A 252 -10.61 -6.82 1.95
CA PRO A 252 -10.65 -6.39 0.56
C PRO A 252 -9.57 -7.05 -0.28
N LYS A 253 -9.96 -7.58 -1.44
CA LYS A 253 -9.00 -8.10 -2.42
C LYS A 253 -8.18 -6.95 -2.99
N MET A 254 -6.85 -7.11 -2.99
CA MET A 254 -5.97 -6.12 -3.61
C MET A 254 -6.21 -6.03 -5.12
N ASN A 255 -6.29 -4.80 -5.61
CA ASN A 255 -6.52 -4.45 -7.01
C ASN A 255 -5.75 -3.17 -7.34
N PRO A 256 -5.02 -3.11 -8.46
CA PRO A 256 -4.24 -1.93 -8.83
C PRO A 256 -5.05 -0.64 -9.04
N ASN A 257 -6.39 -0.68 -9.07
CA ASN A 257 -7.25 0.49 -9.31
C ASN A 257 -8.17 0.83 -8.12
N ARG A 258 -7.94 0.20 -6.96
CA ARG A 258 -8.68 0.45 -5.71
C ARG A 258 -7.72 0.23 -4.54
N TYR A 259 -7.91 -0.82 -3.74
CA TYR A 259 -6.97 -1.23 -2.69
C TYR A 259 -5.66 -1.78 -3.31
N ILE A 260 -4.69 -0.90 -3.52
CA ILE A 260 -3.37 -1.27 -4.07
C ILE A 260 -2.53 -2.05 -3.06
N MET A 261 -2.78 -1.83 -1.76
CA MET A 261 -2.18 -2.59 -0.68
C MET A 261 -3.20 -2.82 0.43
N VAL A 262 -3.23 -4.06 0.92
CA VAL A 262 -3.86 -4.46 2.18
C VAL A 262 -2.91 -5.42 2.87
N ARG A 263 -2.53 -5.11 4.11
CA ARG A 263 -1.56 -5.89 4.88
C ARG A 263 -2.05 -6.08 6.30
N GLN A 264 -2.08 -7.32 6.78
CA GLN A 264 -2.42 -7.58 8.18
C GLN A 264 -1.31 -7.06 9.10
N ILE A 265 -1.68 -6.29 10.12
CA ILE A 265 -0.74 -5.68 11.09
C ILE A 265 -1.01 -6.12 12.53
N ALA A 266 -2.24 -6.56 12.83
CA ALA A 266 -2.58 -7.27 14.05
C ALA A 266 -3.84 -8.13 13.84
N SER A 267 -4.30 -8.83 14.88
CA SER A 267 -5.60 -9.52 14.83
C SER A 267 -6.69 -8.50 14.48
N ASN A 268 -7.48 -8.77 13.44
CA ASN A 268 -8.57 -7.91 12.95
C ASN A 268 -8.15 -6.54 12.38
N TRP A 269 -6.85 -6.24 12.31
CA TRP A 269 -6.33 -4.95 11.87
C TRP A 269 -5.45 -5.08 10.64
N TYR A 270 -5.71 -4.21 9.67
CA TYR A 270 -4.99 -4.17 8.41
C TYR A 270 -4.55 -2.74 8.10
N LEU A 271 -3.34 -2.57 7.59
CA LEU A 271 -2.92 -1.35 6.91
C LEU A 271 -3.45 -1.40 5.47
N PHE A 272 -3.89 -0.26 4.94
CA PHE A 272 -4.31 -0.17 3.54
C PHE A 272 -3.78 1.09 2.85
N LYS A 273 -3.63 0.99 1.52
CA LYS A 273 -3.48 2.14 0.61
C LYS A 273 -4.38 1.96 -0.61
N THR A 274 -4.89 3.07 -1.15
CA THR A 274 -5.73 3.09 -2.36
C THR A 274 -5.18 4.00 -3.45
N THR A 275 -5.69 3.81 -4.67
CA THR A 275 -5.54 4.69 -5.84
C THR A 275 -6.80 4.67 -6.70
#